data_AF-A0A353C1P4-F1
#
_entry.id   AF-A0A353C1P4-F1
#
_cell.length_a   1.000
_cell.length_b   1.000
_cell.length_c   1.000
_cell.angle_alpha   90.00
_cell.angle_beta   90.00
_cell.angle_gamma   90.00
#
_symmetry.space_group_name_H-M   'P 1'
#
loop_
_entity.id
_entity.type
_entity.pdbx_description
1 polymer ?
#
loop_
_entity_poly.entity_id
_entity_poly.type
_entity_poly.pdbx_seq_one_letter_code
_entity_poly.pdbx_strand_id
1 'polypeptide(L)'
;MGRDLKQRSIQIIKGNQMNNGAYVACPNFDNYKFCWLRDGSFIANAMDRVGEFQSAEKFLEWVHHTIKKCLLKNKNASSIIYL
;
A
#
# COMPACT_ATOMS: atom_id res chain seq x y z
N MET A 1 17.45 26.91 -3.48
CA MET A 1 17.74 25.49 -3.75
C MET A 1 17.11 24.57 -2.68
N GLY A 2 15.83 24.81 -2.33
CA GLY A 2 15.08 24.03 -1.32
C GLY A 2 13.65 23.68 -1.75
N ARG A 3 13.24 24.15 -2.95
CA ARG A 3 12.23 23.48 -3.78
C ARG A 3 13.01 22.36 -4.49
N ASP A 4 12.79 21.08 -4.27
CA ASP A 4 11.53 20.53 -3.77
C ASP A 4 11.68 19.06 -3.32
N LEU A 5 12.31 18.82 -2.16
CA LEU A 5 12.37 17.47 -1.60
C LEU A 5 10.96 16.91 -1.39
N LYS A 6 10.03 17.74 -0.91
CA LYS A 6 8.62 17.38 -0.71
C LYS A 6 7.99 16.89 -2.02
N GLN A 7 8.01 17.68 -3.08
CA GLN A 7 7.43 17.28 -4.36
C GLN A 7 8.17 16.11 -4.98
N ARG A 8 9.49 16.04 -4.82
CA ARG A 8 10.26 14.88 -5.29
C ARG A 8 9.82 13.61 -4.57
N SER A 9 9.61 13.65 -3.26
CA SER A 9 9.05 12.53 -2.49
C SER A 9 7.67 12.14 -2.99
N ILE A 10 6.77 13.12 -3.21
CA ILE A 10 5.42 12.87 -3.76
C ILE A 10 5.50 12.20 -5.13
N GLN A 11 6.34 12.71 -6.03
CA GLN A 11 6.54 12.15 -7.38
C GLN A 11 7.07 10.73 -7.33
N ILE A 12 8.03 10.43 -6.45
CA ILE A 12 8.58 9.07 -6.30
C ILE A 12 7.49 8.12 -5.79
N ILE A 13 6.72 8.51 -4.78
CA ILE A 13 5.63 7.69 -4.24
C ILE A 13 4.59 7.41 -5.33
N LYS A 14 4.09 8.45 -6.02
CA LYS A 14 3.08 8.29 -7.08
C LYS A 14 3.60 7.47 -8.25
N GLY A 15 4.84 7.73 -8.67
CA GLY A 15 5.46 7.03 -9.80
C GLY A 15 5.72 5.55 -9.54
N ASN A 16 5.72 5.11 -8.27
CA ASN A 16 5.91 3.71 -7.88
C ASN A 16 4.69 3.10 -7.17
N GLN A 17 3.57 3.82 -7.08
CA GLN A 17 2.33 3.23 -6.59
C GLN A 17 1.79 2.27 -7.66
N MET A 18 1.49 1.05 -7.25
CA MET A 18 0.94 0.03 -8.13
C MET A 18 -0.48 0.40 -8.56
N ASN A 19 -0.91 -0.07 -9.74
CA ASN A 19 -2.26 0.19 -10.26
C ASN A 19 -3.38 -0.28 -9.33
N ASN A 20 -3.12 -1.30 -8.49
CA ASN A 20 -4.06 -1.83 -7.50
C ASN A 20 -4.06 -1.04 -6.18
N GLY A 21 -3.27 0.03 -6.07
CA GLY A 21 -3.20 0.91 -4.90
C GLY A 21 -2.06 0.65 -3.92
N ALA A 22 -1.35 -0.48 -4.04
CA ALA A 22 -0.23 -0.82 -3.15
C ALA A 22 0.97 0.15 -3.31
N TYR A 23 1.58 0.54 -2.19
CA TYR A 23 2.86 1.24 -2.18
C TYR A 23 4.01 0.25 -2.04
N VAL A 24 4.95 0.24 -3.00
CA VAL A 24 6.18 -0.54 -2.87
C VAL A 24 7.09 0.08 -1.80
N ALA A 25 7.70 -0.75 -0.94
CA ALA A 25 8.58 -0.24 0.10
C ALA A 25 9.89 0.33 -0.46
N CYS A 26 10.49 -0.34 -1.45
CA CYS A 26 11.60 0.19 -2.22
C CYS A 26 11.63 -0.42 -3.64
N PRO A 27 11.54 0.39 -4.72
CA PRO A 27 11.55 -0.14 -6.08
C PRO A 27 12.91 -0.70 -6.50
N ASN A 28 14.00 -0.23 -5.88
CA ASN A 28 15.37 -0.49 -6.31
C ASN A 28 16.13 -1.48 -5.42
N PHE A 29 15.45 -2.13 -4.47
CA PHE A 29 16.05 -3.14 -3.60
C PHE A 29 15.16 -4.38 -3.59
N ASP A 30 15.65 -5.50 -4.11
CA ASP A 30 14.84 -6.69 -4.39
C ASP A 30 14.06 -7.21 -3.18
N ASN A 31 14.69 -7.21 -2.00
CA ASN A 31 14.05 -7.67 -0.77
C ASN A 31 12.89 -6.75 -0.30
N TYR A 32 12.79 -5.53 -0.84
CA TYR A 32 11.79 -4.52 -0.49
C TYR A 32 10.86 -4.16 -1.66
N LYS A 33 10.83 -4.98 -2.72
CA LYS A 33 9.88 -4.83 -3.86
C LYS A 33 8.43 -5.21 -3.54
N PHE A 34 8.12 -5.44 -2.26
CA PHE A 34 6.78 -5.76 -1.79
C PHE A 34 6.13 -4.57 -1.08
N CYS A 35 4.81 -4.64 -0.92
CA CYS A 35 4.05 -3.70 -0.12
C CYS A 35 3.90 -4.23 1.31
N TRP A 36 4.35 -3.45 2.28
CA TRP A 36 4.18 -3.73 3.70
C TRP A 36 3.13 -2.81 4.31
N LEU A 37 2.25 -3.36 5.15
CA LEU A 37 1.19 -2.57 5.80
C LEU A 37 1.76 -1.41 6.62
N ARG A 38 2.84 -1.66 7.38
CA ARG A 38 3.52 -0.64 8.17
C ARG A 38 3.99 0.54 7.30
N ASP A 39 4.80 0.25 6.30
CA ASP A 39 5.41 1.24 5.39
C ASP A 39 4.32 1.99 4.61
N GLY A 40 3.38 1.26 4.01
CA GLY A 40 2.26 1.82 3.25
C GLY A 40 1.34 2.71 4.10
N SER A 41 1.15 2.41 5.39
CA SER A 41 0.33 3.25 6.28
C SER A 41 0.95 4.62 6.52
N PHE A 42 2.27 4.67 6.73
CA PHE A 42 2.97 5.95 6.87
C PHE A 42 2.99 6.74 5.55
N ILE A 43 3.16 6.05 4.41
CA ILE A 43 3.08 6.68 3.09
C ILE A 43 1.67 7.25 2.85
N ALA A 44 0.60 6.48 3.09
CA ALA A 44 -0.77 6.92 2.91
C ALA A 44 -1.10 8.16 3.76
N ASN A 45 -0.70 8.17 5.04
CA ASN A 45 -0.86 9.33 5.91
C ASN A 45 -0.07 10.55 5.41
N ALA A 46 1.14 10.36 4.87
CA ALA A 46 1.90 11.45 4.27
C ALA A 46 1.21 12.00 3.01
N MET A 47 0.70 11.13 2.15
CA MET A 47 -0.02 11.49 0.91
C MET A 47 -1.33 12.23 1.20
N ASP A 48 -2.09 11.78 2.20
CA ASP A 48 -3.28 12.46 2.70
C ASP A 48 -2.96 13.88 3.17
N ARG A 49 -1.94 14.04 4.03
CA ARG A 49 -1.52 15.34 4.57
C ARG A 49 -1.04 16.35 3.52
N VAL A 50 -0.63 15.88 2.35
CA VAL A 50 -0.18 16.76 1.23
C VAL A 50 -1.24 16.94 0.15
N GLY A 51 -2.46 16.43 0.35
CA GLY A 51 -3.59 16.59 -0.56
C GLY A 51 -3.71 15.54 -1.66
N GLU A 52 -2.87 14.49 -1.63
CA GLU A 52 -2.90 13.38 -2.58
C GLU A 52 -3.90 12.29 -2.13
N PHE A 53 -5.14 12.71 -1.86
CA PHE A 53 -6.18 11.88 -1.23
C PHE A 53 -6.50 10.61 -2.02
N GLN A 54 -6.61 10.70 -3.35
CA GLN A 54 -6.88 9.55 -4.21
C GLN A 54 -5.76 8.49 -4.15
N SER A 55 -4.51 8.91 -3.93
CA SER A 55 -3.39 7.99 -3.78
C SER A 55 -3.53 7.21 -2.46
N ALA A 56 -3.83 7.92 -1.36
CA ALA A 56 -4.03 7.33 -0.05
C ALA A 56 -5.27 6.40 -0.01
N GLU A 57 -6.38 6.82 -0.62
CA GLU A 57 -7.61 6.03 -0.73
C GLU A 57 -7.37 4.70 -1.43
N LYS A 58 -6.71 4.72 -2.60
CA LYS A 58 -6.35 3.48 -3.33
C LYS A 58 -5.54 2.51 -2.47
N PHE A 59 -4.65 3.01 -1.63
CA PHE A 59 -3.92 2.15 -0.69
C PHE A 59 -4.84 1.52 0.35
N LEU A 60 -5.75 2.30 0.95
CA LEU A 60 -6.72 1.78 1.92
C LEU A 60 -7.67 0.74 1.29
N GLU A 61 -8.11 0.98 0.06
CA GLU A 61 -8.88 -0.01 -0.72
C GLU A 61 -8.07 -1.29 -0.94
N TRP A 62 -6.80 -1.18 -1.32
CA TRP A 62 -5.91 -2.33 -1.46
C TRP A 62 -5.78 -3.13 -0.16
N VAL A 63 -5.61 -2.44 0.97
CA VAL A 63 -5.55 -3.06 2.31
C VAL A 63 -6.86 -3.80 2.61
N HIS A 64 -8.01 -3.15 2.40
CA HIS A 64 -9.33 -3.76 2.60
C HIS A 64 -9.46 -5.07 1.81
N HIS A 65 -9.18 -5.04 0.51
CA HIS A 65 -9.25 -6.22 -0.36
C HIS A 65 -8.29 -7.33 0.08
N THR A 66 -7.07 -6.96 0.50
CA THR A 66 -6.04 -7.89 0.96
C THR A 66 -6.47 -8.60 2.24
N ILE A 67 -6.98 -7.86 3.23
CA ILE A 67 -7.49 -8.43 4.49
C ILE A 67 -8.70 -9.32 4.21
N LYS A 68 -9.66 -8.85 3.41
CA LYS A 68 -10.86 -9.61 3.02
C LYS A 68 -10.49 -10.94 2.36
N LYS A 69 -9.50 -10.94 1.46
CA LYS A 69 -8.98 -12.17 0.82
C LYS A 69 -8.38 -13.14 1.84
N CYS A 70 -7.60 -12.66 2.80
CA CYS A 70 -7.03 -13.49 3.85
C CYS A 70 -8.10 -14.10 4.77
N LEU A 71 -9.12 -13.32 5.13
CA LEU A 71 -10.25 -13.80 5.94
C LEU A 71 -11.06 -14.89 5.21
N LEU A 72 -11.30 -14.72 3.91
CA LEU A 72 -12.01 -15.72 3.10
C LEU A 72 -11.21 -17.02 2.96
N LYS A 73 -9.87 -16.94 2.82
CA LYS A 73 -9.00 -18.11 2.82
C LYS A 73 -9.10 -18.89 4.14
N ASN A 74 -9.14 -18.20 5.27
CA ASN A 74 -9.29 -18.84 6.57
C ASN A 74 -10.65 -19.54 6.72
N LYS A 75 -11.75 -18.93 6.25
CA LYS A 75 -13.09 -19.55 6.31
C LYS A 75 -13.17 -20.85 5.53
N ASN A 76 -12.57 -20.91 4.34
CA ASN A 76 -12.56 -22.12 3.51
C ASN A 76 -11.66 -23.23 4.08
N ALA A 77 -10.64 -22.88 4.89
CA ALA A 77 -9.80 -23.86 5.57
C ALA A 77 -10.51 -24.50 6.78
N SER A 78 -11.39 -23.76 7.47
CA SER A 78 -12.16 -24.28 8.61
C SER A 78 -13.30 -25.23 8.22
N SER A 79 -13.72 -25.27 6.95
CA SER A 79 -14.78 -26.18 6.47
C SER A 79 -14.31 -27.62 6.23
N ILE A 80 -13.01 -27.93 6.37
CA ILE A 80 -12.42 -29.25 6.10
C ILE A 80 -12.22 -30.09 7.39
N ILE A 81 -12.54 -29.55 8.56
CA ILE A 81 -12.26 -30.20 9.87
C ILE A 81 -13.52 -30.79 10.53
N TYR A 82 -14.62 -30.96 9.78
CA TYR A 82 -15.87 -31.58 10.29
C TYR A 82 -16.44 -32.70 9.41
N LEU A 83 -15.56 -33.44 8.71
CA LEU A 83 -15.85 -34.76 8.13
C LEU A 83 -14.76 -35.74 8.54
#